data_AF-A0A447T8K5-F1
#
_entry.id   AF-A0A447T8K5-F1
#
_cell.length_a   1.000
_cell.length_b   1.000
_cell.length_c   1.000
_cell.angle_alpha   90.00
_cell.angle_beta   90.00
_cell.angle_gamma   90.00
#
_symmetry.space_group_name_H-M   'P 1'
#
loop_
_entity.id
_entity.type
_entity.pdbx_description
1 polymer ?
#
loop_
_entity_poly.entity_id
_entity_poly.type
_entity_poly.pdbx_seq_one_letter_code
_entity_poly.pdbx_strand_id
1 'polypeptide(L)'
;MAHKIGAEFGLAHGLANALLISNVIRYNAADVPTKQTAFSQYDRPKSVARYAEIARHLGLEASRDHQRVEKLIEWVDELKKTLGIPASIQAAASPSPISWPRWMKWPKPLSTTSAPAPTRATR
;
A
#
# COMPACT_ATOMS: atom_id res chain seq x y z
N MET A 1 7.42 8.29 -3.77
CA MET A 1 7.82 7.01 -3.15
C MET A 1 8.75 6.21 -4.04
N ALA A 2 8.34 5.87 -5.27
CA ALA A 2 9.14 5.07 -6.19
C ALA A 2 10.58 5.58 -6.41
N HIS A 3 10.80 6.90 -6.53
CA HIS A 3 12.16 7.46 -6.64
C HIS A 3 13.07 7.10 -5.46
N LYS A 4 12.55 7.18 -4.22
CA LYS A 4 13.35 6.92 -3.01
C LYS A 4 13.60 5.43 -2.83
N ILE A 5 12.58 4.59 -3.05
CA ILE A 5 12.71 3.12 -2.98
C ILE A 5 13.64 2.63 -4.09
N GLY A 6 13.51 3.17 -5.31
CA GLY A 6 14.39 2.84 -6.43
C GLY A 6 15.85 3.19 -6.16
N ALA A 7 16.12 4.37 -5.59
CA ALA A 7 17.47 4.77 -5.21
C ALA A 7 18.06 3.90 -4.09
N GLU A 8 17.26 3.50 -3.11
CA GLU A 8 17.71 2.68 -1.96
C GLU A 8 18.03 1.22 -2.36
N PHE A 9 17.17 0.61 -3.18
CA PHE A 9 17.25 -0.82 -3.50
C PHE A 9 17.73 -1.11 -4.94
N GLY A 10 18.18 -0.08 -5.67
CA GLY A 10 18.64 -0.21 -7.05
C GLY A 10 17.54 -0.66 -8.03
N LEU A 11 16.27 -0.35 -7.74
CA LEU A 11 15.15 -0.77 -8.57
C LEU A 11 14.90 0.24 -9.70
N ALA A 12 14.62 -0.28 -10.90
CA ALA A 12 14.18 0.54 -12.02
C ALA A 12 12.89 1.29 -11.68
N HIS A 13 12.73 2.51 -12.20
CA HIS A 13 11.60 3.39 -11.87
C HIS A 13 10.23 2.75 -12.12
N GLY A 14 10.04 2.14 -13.30
CA GLY A 14 8.79 1.46 -13.66
C GLY A 14 8.46 0.30 -12.73
N LEU A 15 9.46 -0.50 -12.36
CA LEU A 15 9.32 -1.60 -11.42
C LEU A 15 8.89 -1.10 -10.03
N ALA A 16 9.53 -0.06 -9.52
CA ALA A 16 9.17 0.53 -8.24
C ALA A 16 7.73 1.10 -8.23
N ASN A 17 7.24 1.67 -9.33
CA ASN A 17 5.84 2.09 -9.44
C ASN A 17 4.89 0.90 -9.48
N ALA A 18 5.20 -0.14 -10.27
CA ALA A 18 4.38 -1.35 -10.37
C ALA A 18 4.20 -2.05 -9.02
N LEU A 19 5.25 -2.07 -8.19
CA LEU A 19 5.20 -2.62 -6.84
C LEU A 19 4.27 -1.83 -5.88
N LEU A 20 4.05 -0.54 -6.14
CA LEU A 20 3.32 0.36 -5.24
C LEU A 20 1.89 0.66 -5.69
N ILE A 21 1.61 0.62 -7.00
CA ILE A 21 0.41 1.21 -7.59
C ILE A 21 -0.89 0.67 -6.99
N SER A 22 -1.00 -0.64 -6.76
CA SER A 22 -2.21 -1.27 -6.19
C SER A 22 -2.49 -0.75 -4.78
N ASN A 23 -1.45 -0.61 -3.95
CA ASN A 23 -1.58 -0.08 -2.59
C ASN A 23 -1.85 1.43 -2.57
N VAL A 24 -1.30 2.17 -3.53
CA VAL A 24 -1.58 3.61 -3.69
C VAL A 24 -3.03 3.84 -4.11
N ILE A 25 -3.59 3.02 -5.01
CA ILE A 25 -5.00 3.10 -5.39
C ILE A 25 -5.88 2.85 -4.15
N ARG A 26 -5.62 1.77 -3.40
CA ARG A 26 -6.35 1.48 -2.14
C ARG A 26 -6.30 2.63 -1.14
N TYR A 27 -5.11 3.20 -0.93
CA TYR A 27 -4.93 4.33 -0.01
C TYR A 27 -5.68 5.58 -0.46
N ASN A 28 -5.64 5.90 -1.75
CA ASN A 28 -6.29 7.09 -2.30
C ASN A 28 -7.81 6.95 -2.45
N ALA A 29 -8.32 5.73 -2.60
CA ALA A 29 -9.74 5.41 -2.77
C ALA A 29 -10.53 5.52 -1.45
N ALA A 30 -10.49 6.69 -0.83
CA ALA A 30 -11.22 7.03 0.38
C ALA A 30 -12.25 8.14 0.10
N ASP A 31 -13.50 7.94 0.55
CA ASP A 31 -14.57 8.95 0.43
C ASP A 31 -14.29 10.17 1.32
N VAL A 32 -13.73 9.93 2.51
CA VAL A 32 -13.42 10.96 3.52
C VAL A 32 -11.95 10.84 3.91
N PRO A 33 -11.02 11.44 3.14
CA PRO A 33 -9.60 11.40 3.46
C PRO A 33 -9.30 12.26 4.70
N THR A 34 -8.34 11.83 5.52
CA THR A 34 -7.90 12.58 6.70
C THR A 34 -7.31 13.95 6.35
N LYS A 35 -6.72 14.07 5.16
CA LYS A 35 -6.21 15.31 4.59
C LYS A 35 -6.50 15.34 3.09
N GLN A 36 -7.02 16.45 2.60
CA GLN A 36 -7.18 16.72 1.18
C GLN A 36 -6.18 17.79 0.75
N THR A 37 -5.57 17.61 -0.43
CA THR A 37 -4.70 18.63 -1.01
C THR A 37 -5.51 19.87 -1.36
N ALA A 38 -5.08 21.03 -0.87
CA ALA A 38 -5.70 22.30 -1.18
C ALA A 38 -5.28 22.76 -2.59
N PHE A 39 -6.15 22.50 -3.56
CA PHE A 39 -6.01 23.00 -4.93
C PHE A 39 -7.35 23.61 -5.33
N SER A 40 -7.36 24.80 -5.94
CA SER A 40 -8.61 25.55 -6.16
C SER A 40 -9.60 24.84 -7.08
N GLN A 41 -9.10 23.93 -7.93
CA GLN A 41 -9.90 23.10 -8.82
C GLN A 41 -10.49 21.87 -8.11
N TYR A 42 -10.08 21.57 -6.87
CA TYR A 42 -10.58 20.42 -6.09
C TYR A 42 -11.65 20.90 -5.10
N ASP A 43 -12.91 20.61 -5.41
CA ASP A 43 -14.07 20.92 -4.57
C ASP A 43 -14.22 19.95 -3.38
N ARG A 44 -14.18 18.64 -3.66
CA ARG A 44 -14.39 17.54 -2.70
C ARG A 44 -13.60 16.30 -3.13
N PRO A 45 -13.39 15.32 -2.23
CA PRO A 45 -12.79 14.06 -2.61
C PRO A 45 -13.61 13.38 -3.71
N LYS A 46 -12.95 13.04 -4.82
CA LYS A 46 -13.55 12.37 -5.97
C LYS A 46 -12.78 11.11 -6.39
N SER A 47 -11.80 10.67 -5.59
CA SER A 47 -10.87 9.59 -5.95
C SER A 47 -11.59 8.28 -6.27
N VAL A 48 -12.54 7.85 -5.44
CA VAL A 48 -13.34 6.63 -5.66
C VAL A 48 -14.08 6.69 -7.00
N ALA A 49 -14.79 7.79 -7.26
CA ALA A 49 -15.53 7.98 -8.51
C ALA A 49 -14.61 8.00 -9.74
N ARG A 50 -13.41 8.60 -9.62
CA ARG A 50 -12.41 8.65 -10.69
C ARG A 50 -11.78 7.29 -10.97
N TYR A 51 -11.47 6.50 -9.94
CA TYR A 51 -11.00 5.12 -10.15
C TYR A 51 -12.11 4.22 -10.72
N ALA A 52 -13.35 4.40 -10.29
CA ALA A 52 -14.49 3.68 -10.86
C ALA A 52 -14.75 4.06 -12.33
N GLU A 53 -14.48 5.32 -12.73
CA GLU A 53 -14.53 5.77 -14.12
C GLU A 53 -13.48 5.05 -14.99
N ILE A 54 -12.25 4.92 -14.49
CA ILE A 54 -11.21 4.12 -15.15
C ILE A 54 -11.66 2.66 -15.30
N ALA A 55 -12.18 2.05 -14.24
CA ALA A 55 -12.69 0.68 -14.27
C ALA A 55 -13.80 0.50 -15.31
N ARG A 56 -14.73 1.47 -15.42
CA ARG A 56 -15.78 1.47 -16.45
C ARG A 56 -15.19 1.52 -17.86
N HIS A 57 -14.20 2.38 -18.11
CA HIS A 57 -13.55 2.48 -19.42
C HIS A 57 -12.82 1.19 -19.82
N LEU A 58 -12.36 0.41 -18.83
CA LEU A 58 -11.74 -0.90 -19.05
C LEU A 58 -12.76 -2.05 -19.15
N GLY A 59 -14.07 -1.78 -19.06
CA GLY A 59 -15.13 -2.80 -19.09
C GLY A 59 -15.24 -3.64 -17.81
N LEU A 60 -14.70 -3.15 -16.68
CA LEU A 60 -14.78 -3.84 -15.39
C LEU A 60 -16.12 -3.54 -14.71
N GLU A 61 -17.06 -4.47 -14.85
CA GLU A 61 -18.43 -4.29 -14.36
C GLU A 61 -18.60 -4.58 -12.87
N ALA A 62 -19.19 -3.64 -12.12
CA ALA A 62 -19.64 -3.87 -10.74
C ALA A 62 -20.80 -2.93 -10.38
N SER A 63 -21.56 -3.26 -9.33
CA SER A 63 -22.76 -2.49 -8.96
C SER A 63 -22.45 -1.20 -8.21
N ARG A 64 -21.32 -1.15 -7.49
CA ARG A 64 -20.90 0.01 -6.69
C ARG A 64 -19.51 0.50 -7.10
N ASP A 65 -19.27 1.80 -7.02
CA ASP A 65 -17.98 2.39 -7.37
C ASP A 65 -16.82 1.77 -6.57
N HIS A 66 -16.97 1.55 -5.27
CA HIS A 66 -15.98 0.85 -4.45
C HIS A 66 -15.64 -0.55 -4.98
N GLN A 67 -16.64 -1.31 -5.44
CA GLN A 67 -16.40 -2.63 -6.04
C GLN A 67 -15.67 -2.51 -7.39
N ARG A 68 -15.94 -1.44 -8.16
CA ARG A 68 -15.21 -1.15 -9.39
C ARG A 68 -13.74 -0.82 -9.11
N VAL A 69 -13.45 -0.11 -8.01
CA VAL A 69 -12.07 0.14 -7.56
C VAL A 69 -11.36 -1.17 -7.21
N GLU A 70 -12.00 -2.07 -6.46
CA GLU A 70 -11.41 -3.39 -6.16
C GLU A 70 -11.14 -4.19 -7.44
N LYS A 71 -12.09 -4.23 -8.38
CA LYS A 71 -11.87 -4.86 -9.69
C LYS A 71 -10.72 -4.24 -10.49
N LEU A 72 -10.57 -2.91 -10.43
CA LEU A 72 -9.43 -2.24 -11.05
C LEU A 72 -8.11 -2.69 -10.43
N ILE A 73 -8.07 -2.82 -9.10
CA ILE A 73 -6.88 -3.28 -8.40
C ILE A 73 -6.55 -4.74 -8.75
N GLU A 74 -7.56 -5.62 -8.76
CA GLU A 74 -7.43 -7.01 -9.19
C GLU A 74 -6.88 -7.10 -10.62
N TRP A 75 -7.45 -6.31 -11.55
CA TRP A 75 -6.99 -6.25 -12.94
C TRP A 75 -5.53 -5.79 -13.04
N VAL A 76 -5.12 -4.77 -12.27
CA VAL A 76 -3.72 -4.33 -12.18
C VAL A 76 -2.82 -5.42 -11.59
N ASP A 77 -3.28 -6.15 -10.56
CA ASP A 77 -2.54 -7.25 -9.96
C ASP A 77 -2.33 -8.42 -10.94
N GLU A 78 -3.34 -8.77 -11.74
CA GLU A 78 -3.22 -9.76 -12.80
C GLU A 78 -2.31 -9.31 -13.95
N LEU A 79 -2.38 -8.03 -14.34
CA LEU A 79 -1.48 -7.46 -15.34
C LEU A 79 -0.02 -7.55 -14.89
N LYS A 80 0.26 -7.23 -13.62
CA LYS A 80 1.60 -7.37 -13.04
C LYS A 80 2.10 -8.82 -13.09
N LYS A 81 1.25 -9.79 -12.75
CA LYS A 81 1.60 -11.22 -12.83
C LYS A 81 1.93 -11.63 -14.27
N THR A 82 1.10 -11.20 -15.22
CA THR A 82 1.28 -11.46 -16.66
C THR A 82 2.62 -10.91 -17.16
N LEU A 83 3.03 -9.74 -16.67
CA LEU A 83 4.30 -9.11 -17.01
C LEU A 83 5.50 -9.62 -16.20
N GLY A 84 5.31 -10.63 -15.33
CA GLY A 84 6.37 -11.17 -14.49
C GLY A 84 6.89 -10.21 -13.42
N ILE A 85 6.09 -9.22 -13.01
CA ILE A 85 6.46 -8.28 -11.95
C ILE A 85 6.48 -9.02 -10.60
N PRO A 86 7.56 -8.92 -9.81
CA PRO A 86 7.62 -9.49 -8.46
C PRO A 86 6.48 -9.01 -7.57
N ALA A 87 5.98 -9.88 -6.69
CA ALA A 87 4.83 -9.56 -5.84
C ALA A 87 5.15 -8.55 -4.71
N SER A 88 6.42 -8.36 -4.36
CA SER A 88 6.83 -7.48 -3.26
C SER A 88 8.20 -6.87 -3.50
N ILE A 89 8.51 -5.80 -2.74
CA ILE A 89 9.84 -5.18 -2.75
C ILE A 89 10.91 -6.19 -2.31
N GLN A 90 10.61 -7.05 -1.33
CA GLN A 90 11.52 -8.11 -0.90
C GLN A 90 11.81 -9.13 -2.01
N ALA A 91 10.81 -9.45 -2.83
CA ALA A 91 11.02 -10.35 -3.97
C ALA A 91 11.80 -9.68 -5.12
N ALA A 92 11.66 -8.35 -5.27
CA ALA A 92 12.36 -7.58 -6.30
C ALA A 92 13.80 -7.23 -5.91
N ALA A 93 14.07 -6.99 -4.64
CA ALA A 93 15.40 -6.74 -4.11
C ALA A 93 16.05 -8.10 -3.75
N SER A 94 16.98 -8.56 -4.60
CA SER A 94 17.91 -9.71 -4.50
C SER A 94 18.02 -10.46 -3.13
N PRO A 95 18.22 -11.80 -3.10
CA PRO A 95 17.96 -12.67 -1.94
C PRO A 95 18.97 -12.59 -0.77
N SER A 96 19.86 -11.59 -0.74
CA SER A 96 20.69 -11.33 0.44
C SER A 96 19.83 -10.77 1.57
N PRO A 97 20.11 -11.07 2.85
CA PRO A 97 19.33 -10.54 3.97
C PRO A 97 19.35 -9.01 3.90
N ILE A 98 18.24 -8.44 3.43
CA ILE A 98 18.08 -7.01 3.24
C ILE A 98 18.27 -6.38 4.61
N SER A 99 19.35 -5.62 4.78
CA SER A 99 19.49 -4.72 5.92
C SER A 99 18.48 -3.59 5.74
N TRP A 100 17.22 -3.85 6.10
CA TRP A 100 16.16 -2.85 6.03
C TRP A 100 16.60 -1.59 6.79
N PRO A 101 16.48 -0.39 6.19
CA PRO A 101 16.73 0.85 6.90
C PRO A 101 15.92 0.89 8.20
N ARG A 102 16.49 1.45 9.26
CA ARG A 102 15.91 1.46 10.61
C ARG A 102 14.44 1.94 10.64
N TRP A 103 14.03 2.81 9.73
CA TRP A 103 12.68 3.37 9.62
C TRP A 103 11.65 2.43 8.95
N MET A 104 12.08 1.36 8.27
CA MET A 104 11.19 0.33 7.71
C MET A 104 11.03 -0.89 8.62
N LYS A 105 11.80 -0.99 9.71
CA LYS A 105 11.67 -2.07 10.69
C LYS A 105 10.46 -1.79 11.57
N TRP A 106 9.37 -2.52 11.34
CA TRP A 106 8.21 -2.49 12.23
C TRP A 106 8.63 -2.93 13.65
N PRO A 107 8.22 -2.24 14.72
CA PRO A 107 8.54 -2.67 16.07
C PRO A 107 7.98 -4.08 16.28
N LYS A 108 8.85 -5.01 16.71
CA LYS A 108 8.39 -6.33 17.14
C LYS A 108 7.34 -6.14 18.23
N PRO A 109 6.23 -6.91 18.21
CA PRO A 109 5.29 -6.87 19.33
C PRO A 109 6.09 -7.10 20.61
N LEU A 110 5.87 -6.24 21.61
CA LEU A 110 6.49 -6.36 22.92
C LEU A 110 6.22 -7.78 23.41
N SER A 111 7.28 -8.57 23.58
CA SER A 111 7.18 -9.82 24.32
C SER A 111 6.58 -9.48 25.68
N THR A 112 5.43 -10.06 25.99
CA THR A 112 4.79 -9.93 27.30
C THR A 112 5.71 -10.55 28.34
N THR A 113 6.64 -9.75 28.88
CA THR A 113 7.33 -10.11 30.11
C THR A 113 6.27 -10.06 31.20
N SER A 114 5.89 -11.24 31.71
CA SER A 114 5.01 -11.38 32.86
C SER A 114 5.53 -10.53 34.01
N ALA A 115 4.70 -9.63 34.54
CA ALA A 115 5.01 -8.83 35.71
C ALA A 115 5.30 -9.74 36.92
N PRO A 116 6.29 -9.42 37.78
CA PRO A 116 6.52 -10.17 39.00
C PRO A 116 5.36 -9.97 39.99
N ALA A 117 4.96 -11.06 40.66
CA ALA A 117 3.85 -11.10 41.61
C ALA A 117 4.09 -10.19 42.84
N PRO A 118 3.05 -9.53 43.39
CA PRO A 118 3.20 -8.67 44.55
C PRO A 118 3.48 -9.50 45.81
N THR A 119 4.54 -9.16 46.53
CA THR A 119 4.85 -9.69 47.85
C THR A 119 3.80 -9.23 48.87
N ARG A 120 3.10 -10.21 49.44
CA ARG A 120 2.13 -10.03 50.51
C ARG A 120 2.85 -9.60 51.80
N ALA A 121 2.68 -8.34 52.19
CA ALA A 121 3.06 -7.89 53.53
C ALA A 121 2.14 -8.57 54.56
N THR A 122 2.70 -9.44 55.38
CA THR A 122 2.05 -9.98 56.57
C THR A 122 2.23 -9.01 57.74
N ARG A 123 1.09 -8.49 58.20
CA ARG A 123 0.69 -8.04 59.54
C ARG A 123 1.65 -7.20 60.38
#